data_AF-A0A1L7G9A7-F1
#
_entry.id   AF-A0A1L7G9A7-F1
#
_cell.length_a   1.000
_cell.length_b   1.000
_cell.length_c   1.000
_cell.angle_alpha   90.00
_cell.angle_beta   90.00
_cell.angle_gamma   90.00
#
_symmetry.space_group_name_H-M   'P 1'
#
loop_
_entity.id
_entity.type
_entity.pdbx_description
1 polymer ?
#
loop_
_entity_poly.entity_id
_entity_poly.type
_entity_poly.pdbx_seq_one_letter_code
_entity_poly.pdbx_strand_id
1 'polypeptide(L)'
;MSRIAAAVTTAALAPAVLIASPAFAAGSDAPAAGNQPAPTTPDQPAPDQAEEDRKTILAIIAHPMASEYMKKAGQKAIADGPQAMRTFIEVDQHRIRLDDYRVAILRLTHGAGRSLTEGINDILDKGTTVEQLRHFYEVTQHELRDVDNRVEILKLLSTGGPSVKEACQKALNGSPADRVAFLKTGRFLAQASDDRVELARIDEGWDGRILSDAISKLLNGSPTPAELRHFLEVTQHELRDQDNRVAIARIIDGGGPELVKAGRAALAGTAAERAEFLKTGQHEARAKDEAAKDKQKPAPGKDDQGKGSGSGTPSAGSGSGSGSASGNTAVTAQGGNGAPLAATGAGDGTTLVAGGAGTALVAGAGLLLAARMRRAGAKA
;
A
#
# COMPACT_ATOMS: atom_id res chain seq x y z
N MET A 1 -11.31 -64.20 9.54
CA MET A 1 -12.10 -63.74 10.70
C MET A 1 -12.65 -62.35 10.35
N SER A 2 -13.84 -62.27 9.74
CA SER A 2 -15.13 -61.95 10.37
C SER A 2 -15.16 -60.53 10.97
N ARG A 3 -15.59 -59.49 10.22
CA ARG A 3 -16.97 -58.94 10.13
C ARG A 3 -17.63 -58.62 11.47
N ILE A 4 -17.87 -57.32 11.74
CA ILE A 4 -19.09 -56.85 12.41
C ILE A 4 -19.57 -55.58 11.69
N ALA A 5 -20.78 -55.67 11.14
CA ALA A 5 -21.57 -54.59 10.58
C ALA A 5 -22.58 -54.15 11.64
N ALA A 6 -22.83 -52.84 11.79
CA ALA A 6 -23.93 -52.31 12.58
C ALA A 6 -24.96 -51.69 11.63
N ALA A 7 -26.13 -52.34 11.56
CA ALA A 7 -27.31 -51.86 10.87
C ALA A 7 -28.13 -50.97 11.81
N VAL A 8 -28.58 -49.81 11.32
CA VAL A 8 -29.59 -48.98 12.00
C VAL A 8 -30.80 -48.90 11.08
N THR A 9 -31.87 -49.55 11.51
CA THR A 9 -33.21 -49.53 10.92
C THR A 9 -33.95 -48.26 11.31
N THR A 10 -34.30 -47.41 10.33
CA THR A 10 -35.27 -46.32 10.48
C THR A 10 -36.66 -46.81 10.09
N ALA A 11 -37.57 -46.87 11.06
CA ALA A 11 -38.98 -47.13 10.82
C ALA A 11 -39.69 -45.81 10.50
N ALA A 12 -40.33 -45.76 9.34
CA ALA A 12 -41.26 -44.70 8.92
C ALA A 12 -42.64 -44.94 9.55
N LEU A 13 -43.25 -43.88 10.11
CA LEU A 13 -44.61 -43.94 10.64
C LEU A 13 -45.30 -42.58 10.51
N ALA A 14 -46.29 -42.53 9.61
CA ALA A 14 -47.37 -41.55 9.50
C ALA A 14 -48.43 -42.16 8.56
N PRO A 15 -49.68 -41.65 8.48
CA PRO A 15 -50.55 -41.05 9.49
C PRO A 15 -51.97 -41.71 9.50
N ALA A 16 -52.78 -41.51 10.55
CA ALA A 16 -54.24 -41.69 10.45
C ALA A 16 -54.97 -40.97 11.60
N VAL A 17 -55.53 -39.79 11.33
CA VAL A 17 -56.52 -39.14 12.20
C VAL A 17 -57.90 -39.54 11.70
N LEU A 18 -58.60 -40.35 12.50
CA LEU A 18 -59.99 -40.74 12.28
C LEU A 18 -60.92 -39.68 12.86
N ILE A 19 -61.78 -39.12 12.00
CA ILE A 19 -62.92 -38.28 12.37
C ILE A 19 -64.01 -39.18 12.93
N ALA A 20 -64.41 -38.96 14.18
CA ALA A 20 -65.57 -39.62 14.79
C ALA A 20 -66.50 -38.55 15.39
N SER A 21 -67.73 -38.50 14.89
CA SER A 21 -68.86 -37.81 15.52
C SER A 21 -69.86 -38.87 16.02
N PRO A 22 -70.54 -38.61 17.15
CA PRO A 22 -71.98 -38.85 17.21
C PRO A 22 -72.71 -37.61 17.80
N ALA A 23 -73.73 -37.07 17.12
CA ALA A 23 -75.14 -37.48 17.13
C ALA A 23 -75.86 -37.10 18.44
N PHE A 24 -76.53 -35.93 18.43
CA PHE A 24 -77.41 -35.46 19.50
C PHE A 24 -78.84 -36.00 19.26
N ALA A 25 -79.38 -36.69 20.27
CA ALA A 25 -80.77 -37.15 20.29
C ALA A 25 -81.71 -36.02 20.75
N ALA A 26 -82.80 -35.83 20.01
CA ALA A 26 -83.90 -34.94 20.38
C ALA A 26 -84.83 -35.63 21.38
N GLY A 27 -85.12 -34.95 22.49
CA GLY A 27 -86.13 -35.32 23.48
C GLY A 27 -86.82 -34.07 24.01
N SER A 28 -88.15 -34.04 23.89
CA SER A 28 -89.08 -32.98 24.23
C SER A 28 -89.50 -33.01 25.70
N ASP A 29 -89.49 -31.85 26.39
CA ASP A 29 -90.65 -31.25 27.12
C ASP A 29 -90.25 -30.13 28.11
N ALA A 30 -90.75 -28.91 27.83
CA ALA A 30 -91.29 -27.86 28.74
C ALA A 30 -90.45 -27.30 29.96
N PRO A 31 -90.78 -26.11 30.51
CA PRO A 31 -89.88 -24.96 30.48
C PRO A 31 -89.25 -24.60 31.83
N ALA A 32 -88.00 -24.14 31.82
CA ALA A 32 -87.42 -23.38 32.92
C ALA A 32 -86.69 -22.16 32.37
N ALA A 33 -87.08 -20.99 32.85
CA ALA A 33 -86.48 -19.71 32.53
C ALA A 33 -84.98 -19.71 32.87
N GLY A 34 -84.14 -19.26 31.94
CA GLY A 34 -82.71 -19.08 32.17
C GLY A 34 -81.99 -18.61 30.91
N ASN A 35 -81.73 -17.30 30.86
CA ASN A 35 -80.78 -16.55 30.03
C ASN A 35 -80.21 -17.25 28.78
N GLN A 36 -80.59 -16.73 27.61
CA GLN A 36 -79.80 -16.90 26.38
C GLN A 36 -78.40 -16.29 26.56
N PRO A 37 -77.31 -17.02 26.30
CA PRO A 37 -76.02 -16.40 26.04
C PRO A 37 -76.08 -15.68 24.68
N ALA A 38 -75.67 -14.41 24.69
CA ALA A 38 -75.47 -13.58 23.51
C ALA A 38 -74.51 -14.24 22.50
N PRO A 39 -74.57 -13.88 21.20
CA PRO A 39 -73.67 -14.42 20.19
C PRO A 39 -72.22 -14.11 20.57
N THR A 40 -71.36 -15.13 20.50
CA THR A 40 -69.92 -15.04 20.77
C THR A 40 -69.28 -13.92 19.94
N THR A 41 -68.81 -12.89 20.64
CA THR A 41 -67.90 -11.85 20.16
C THR A 41 -66.69 -12.49 19.46
N PRO A 42 -66.22 -11.96 18.31
CA PRO A 42 -64.96 -12.41 17.72
C PRO A 42 -63.82 -12.30 18.74
N ASP A 43 -62.98 -13.32 18.77
CA ASP A 43 -61.80 -13.46 19.65
C ASP A 43 -61.00 -12.15 19.72
N GLN A 44 -61.22 -11.37 20.77
CA GLN A 44 -60.51 -10.14 21.05
C GLN A 44 -59.30 -10.53 21.91
N PRO A 45 -58.06 -10.42 21.40
CA PRO A 45 -56.88 -10.89 22.12
C PRO A 45 -56.82 -10.21 23.49
N ALA A 46 -56.53 -10.99 24.53
CA ALA A 46 -56.42 -10.48 25.89
C ALA A 46 -55.43 -9.29 25.91
N PRO A 47 -55.73 -8.18 26.62
CA PRO A 47 -54.90 -6.98 26.63
C PRO A 47 -53.43 -7.25 26.99
N ASP A 48 -53.17 -8.28 27.80
CA ASP A 48 -51.82 -8.70 28.19
C ASP A 48 -51.00 -9.24 26.99
N GLN A 49 -51.63 -9.95 26.05
CA GLN A 49 -50.96 -10.50 24.87
C GLN A 49 -50.50 -9.39 23.92
N ALA A 50 -51.32 -8.35 23.74
CA ALA A 50 -50.96 -7.23 22.87
C ALA A 50 -49.76 -6.45 23.42
N GLU A 51 -49.62 -6.36 24.75
CA GLU A 51 -48.46 -5.72 25.37
C GLU A 51 -47.18 -6.58 25.21
N GLU A 52 -47.31 -7.90 25.33
CA GLU A 52 -46.21 -8.85 25.13
C GLU A 52 -45.73 -8.89 23.66
N ASP A 53 -46.66 -8.91 22.70
CA ASP A 53 -46.37 -8.85 21.27
C ASP A 53 -45.63 -7.54 20.95
N ARG A 54 -46.09 -6.40 21.51
CA ARG A 54 -45.40 -5.11 21.36
C ARG A 54 -43.97 -5.15 21.91
N LYS A 55 -43.77 -5.71 23.12
CA LYS A 55 -42.41 -5.88 23.71
C LYS A 55 -41.52 -6.74 22.81
N THR A 56 -42.06 -7.82 22.26
CA THR A 56 -41.36 -8.74 21.36
C THR A 56 -40.91 -8.03 20.08
N ILE A 57 -41.79 -7.25 19.45
CA ILE A 57 -41.46 -6.48 18.24
C ILE A 57 -40.36 -5.45 18.53
N LEU A 58 -40.44 -4.73 19.66
CA LEU A 58 -39.41 -3.78 20.06
C LEU A 58 -38.04 -4.45 20.23
N ALA A 59 -38.00 -5.65 20.81
CA ALA A 59 -36.76 -6.43 20.91
C ALA A 59 -36.23 -6.88 19.53
N ILE A 60 -37.11 -7.28 18.61
CA ILE A 60 -36.73 -7.68 17.24
C ILE A 60 -36.10 -6.51 16.48
N ILE A 61 -36.74 -5.33 16.49
CA ILE A 61 -36.26 -4.17 15.73
C ILE A 61 -35.04 -3.48 16.37
N ALA A 62 -34.79 -3.73 17.66
CA ALA A 62 -33.60 -3.25 18.37
C ALA A 62 -32.35 -4.12 18.09
N HIS A 63 -32.50 -5.29 17.47
CA HIS A 63 -31.38 -6.18 17.18
C HIS A 63 -30.36 -5.49 16.24
N PRO A 64 -29.03 -5.64 16.47
CA PRO A 64 -28.01 -4.95 15.65
C PRO A 64 -28.07 -5.27 14.14
N MET A 65 -28.53 -6.47 13.78
CA MET A 65 -28.74 -6.87 12.38
C MET A 65 -30.09 -6.43 11.79
N ALA A 66 -31.00 -5.86 12.58
CA ALA A 66 -32.29 -5.41 12.07
C ALA A 66 -32.10 -4.22 11.10
N SER A 67 -32.48 -4.41 9.84
CA SER A 67 -32.41 -3.34 8.85
C SER A 67 -33.38 -2.20 9.16
N GLU A 68 -33.18 -1.06 8.50
CA GLU A 68 -34.16 0.03 8.51
C GLU A 68 -35.53 -0.42 8.01
N TYR A 69 -35.58 -1.42 7.12
CA TYR A 69 -36.83 -2.01 6.67
C TYR A 69 -37.50 -2.82 7.78
N MET A 70 -36.75 -3.66 8.50
CA MET A 70 -37.23 -4.38 9.70
C MET A 70 -37.81 -3.43 10.76
N LYS A 71 -37.11 -2.33 11.03
CA LYS A 71 -37.55 -1.32 12.00
C LYS A 71 -38.87 -0.69 11.60
N LYS A 72 -38.99 -0.25 10.34
CA LYS A 72 -40.23 0.34 9.81
C LYS A 72 -41.38 -0.65 9.79
N ALA A 73 -41.14 -1.89 9.40
CA ALA A 73 -42.15 -2.94 9.37
C ALA A 73 -42.68 -3.25 10.78
N GLY A 74 -41.80 -3.39 11.78
CA GLY A 74 -42.20 -3.60 13.16
C GLY A 74 -42.97 -2.40 13.75
N GLN A 75 -42.52 -1.17 13.48
CA GLN A 75 -43.24 0.04 13.92
C GLN A 75 -44.63 0.15 13.28
N LYS A 76 -44.75 -0.18 11.99
CA LYS A 76 -46.05 -0.24 11.30
C LYS A 76 -46.96 -1.31 11.90
N ALA A 77 -46.43 -2.50 12.19
CA ALA A 77 -47.20 -3.57 12.83
C ALA A 77 -47.74 -3.16 14.21
N ILE A 78 -46.94 -2.42 15.01
CA ILE A 78 -47.40 -1.85 16.29
C ILE A 78 -48.52 -0.81 16.08
N ALA A 79 -48.43 0.02 15.05
CA ALA A 79 -49.44 1.04 14.74
C ALA A 79 -50.75 0.45 14.21
N ASP A 80 -50.68 -0.64 13.44
CA ASP A 80 -51.84 -1.29 12.80
C ASP A 80 -52.65 -2.19 13.76
N GLY A 81 -52.12 -2.49 14.96
CA GLY A 81 -52.85 -3.17 16.04
C GLY A 81 -52.49 -4.65 16.26
N PRO A 82 -53.17 -5.35 17.20
CA PRO A 82 -52.76 -6.68 17.69
C PRO A 82 -52.59 -7.76 16.61
N GLN A 83 -53.49 -7.83 15.63
CA GLN A 83 -53.41 -8.83 14.55
C GLN A 83 -52.21 -8.60 13.63
N ALA A 84 -51.88 -7.33 13.36
CA ALA A 84 -50.70 -6.98 12.57
C ALA A 84 -49.41 -7.28 13.34
N MET A 85 -49.39 -7.03 14.66
CA MET A 85 -48.27 -7.43 15.52
C MET A 85 -48.02 -8.93 15.46
N ARG A 86 -49.08 -9.74 15.55
CA ARG A 86 -48.98 -11.20 15.46
C ARG A 86 -48.47 -11.68 14.10
N THR A 87 -49.04 -11.16 13.02
CA THR A 87 -48.61 -11.48 11.65
C THR A 87 -47.13 -11.14 11.42
N PHE A 88 -46.69 -10.01 11.97
CA PHE A 88 -45.29 -9.60 11.88
C PHE A 88 -44.36 -10.57 12.62
N ILE A 89 -44.72 -10.97 13.84
CA ILE A 89 -43.95 -11.90 14.67
C ILE A 89 -43.91 -13.29 14.01
N GLU A 90 -45.01 -13.78 13.44
CA GLU A 90 -45.07 -15.16 12.96
C GLU A 90 -44.57 -15.33 11.52
N VAL A 91 -44.71 -14.29 10.67
CA VAL A 91 -44.47 -14.41 9.23
C VAL A 91 -43.49 -13.36 8.73
N ASP A 92 -43.81 -12.07 8.89
CA ASP A 92 -43.06 -11.02 8.17
C ASP A 92 -41.62 -10.91 8.65
N GLN A 93 -41.35 -11.00 9.96
CA GLN A 93 -39.99 -10.89 10.47
C GLN A 93 -39.05 -11.96 9.88
N HIS A 94 -39.55 -13.15 9.58
CA HIS A 94 -38.72 -14.24 9.06
C HIS A 94 -38.31 -13.97 7.61
N ARG A 95 -39.24 -13.45 6.80
CA ARG A 95 -38.95 -13.03 5.42
C ARG A 95 -37.97 -11.87 5.40
N ILE A 96 -38.17 -10.87 6.27
CA ILE A 96 -37.29 -9.70 6.33
C ILE A 96 -35.90 -10.09 6.81
N ARG A 97 -35.77 -10.95 7.84
CA ARG A 97 -34.45 -11.43 8.30
C ARG A 97 -33.68 -12.14 7.20
N LEU A 98 -34.38 -12.91 6.37
CA LEU A 98 -33.78 -13.61 5.25
C LEU A 98 -33.14 -12.60 4.28
N ASP A 99 -33.89 -11.57 3.89
CA ASP A 99 -33.39 -10.51 3.00
C ASP A 99 -32.26 -9.69 3.66
N ASP A 100 -32.37 -9.39 4.96
CA ASP A 100 -31.32 -8.71 5.73
C ASP A 100 -30.00 -9.48 5.70
N TYR A 101 -30.03 -10.81 5.92
CA TYR A 101 -28.83 -11.63 5.81
C TYR A 101 -28.29 -11.72 4.39
N ARG A 102 -29.15 -11.83 3.36
CA ARG A 102 -28.70 -11.81 1.96
C ARG A 102 -27.95 -10.53 1.63
N VAL A 103 -28.48 -9.38 2.06
CA VAL A 103 -27.81 -8.08 1.87
C VAL A 103 -26.50 -8.02 2.66
N ALA A 104 -26.47 -8.52 3.91
CA ALA A 104 -25.25 -8.55 4.71
C ALA A 104 -24.15 -9.41 4.06
N ILE A 105 -24.52 -10.59 3.55
CA ILE A 105 -23.62 -11.51 2.85
C ILE A 105 -23.13 -10.89 1.53
N LEU A 106 -24.02 -10.27 0.74
CA LEU A 106 -23.63 -9.57 -0.48
C LEU A 106 -22.57 -8.48 -0.24
N ARG A 107 -22.65 -7.77 0.89
CA ARG A 107 -21.64 -6.75 1.26
C ARG A 107 -20.27 -7.37 1.57
N LEU A 108 -20.21 -8.62 2.00
CA LEU A 108 -18.93 -9.32 2.26
C LEU A 108 -18.11 -9.52 0.99
N THR A 109 -18.74 -9.47 -0.19
CA THR A 109 -18.06 -9.55 -1.49
C THR A 109 -17.01 -8.45 -1.65
N HIS A 110 -17.19 -7.30 -0.98
CA HIS A 110 -16.19 -6.24 -0.98
C HIS A 110 -14.96 -6.66 -0.17
N GLY A 111 -13.84 -6.85 -0.88
CA GLY A 111 -12.60 -7.37 -0.28
C GLY A 111 -12.64 -8.87 0.03
N ALA A 112 -13.55 -9.62 -0.60
CA ALA A 112 -13.52 -11.07 -0.59
C ALA A 112 -12.42 -11.58 -1.52
N GLY A 113 -11.71 -12.62 -1.08
CA GLY A 113 -10.88 -13.42 -1.97
C GLY A 113 -11.74 -14.44 -2.73
N ARG A 114 -11.08 -15.25 -3.54
CA ARG A 114 -11.75 -16.20 -4.44
C ARG A 114 -12.63 -17.19 -3.69
N SER A 115 -12.14 -17.75 -2.58
CA SER A 115 -12.84 -18.79 -1.82
C SER A 115 -14.09 -18.21 -1.15
N LEU A 116 -13.98 -17.02 -0.56
CA LEU A 116 -15.15 -16.34 0.00
C LEU A 116 -16.15 -15.95 -1.09
N THR A 117 -15.72 -15.46 -2.25
CA THR A 117 -16.62 -15.13 -3.36
C THR A 117 -17.38 -16.37 -3.86
N GLU A 118 -16.71 -17.50 -4.03
CA GLU A 118 -17.35 -18.76 -4.43
C GLU A 118 -18.38 -19.21 -3.38
N GLY A 119 -18.05 -19.15 -2.09
CA GLY A 119 -19.00 -19.47 -1.01
C GLY A 119 -20.18 -18.51 -0.90
N ILE A 120 -19.97 -17.20 -1.16
CA ILE A 120 -21.03 -16.20 -1.21
C ILE A 120 -22.03 -16.53 -2.33
N ASN A 121 -21.53 -16.83 -3.53
CA ASN A 121 -22.41 -17.18 -4.65
C ASN A 121 -23.20 -18.46 -4.35
N ASP A 122 -22.54 -19.49 -3.80
CA ASP A 122 -23.19 -20.75 -3.45
C ASP A 122 -24.32 -20.56 -2.41
N ILE A 123 -24.07 -19.80 -1.34
CA ILE A 123 -25.07 -19.57 -0.30
C ILE A 123 -26.20 -18.63 -0.77
N LEU A 124 -25.94 -17.71 -1.70
CA LEU A 124 -27.00 -16.86 -2.24
C LEU A 124 -27.88 -17.60 -3.24
N ASP A 125 -27.31 -18.54 -4.01
CA ASP A 125 -28.04 -19.37 -4.97
C ASP A 125 -28.83 -20.49 -4.29
N LYS A 126 -28.24 -21.16 -3.29
CA LYS A 126 -28.81 -22.35 -2.63
C LYS A 126 -29.36 -22.10 -1.23
N GLY A 127 -28.94 -21.04 -0.56
CA GLY A 127 -29.34 -20.73 0.81
C GLY A 127 -30.79 -20.26 0.86
N THR A 128 -31.66 -21.15 1.32
CA THR A 128 -33.10 -20.89 1.37
C THR A 128 -33.58 -20.54 2.78
N THR A 129 -32.83 -20.84 3.84
CA THR A 129 -33.26 -20.60 5.22
C THR A 129 -32.41 -19.55 5.96
N VAL A 130 -33.01 -18.92 6.98
CA VAL A 130 -32.34 -17.92 7.80
C VAL A 130 -31.17 -18.53 8.59
N GLU A 131 -31.30 -19.78 9.03
CA GLU A 131 -30.27 -20.51 9.78
C GLU A 131 -29.03 -20.76 8.91
N GLN A 132 -29.22 -21.13 7.64
CA GLN A 132 -28.12 -21.32 6.70
C GLN A 132 -27.36 -20.01 6.44
N LEU A 133 -28.09 -18.92 6.17
CA LEU A 133 -27.48 -17.61 5.94
C LEU A 133 -26.79 -17.07 7.19
N ARG A 134 -27.38 -17.28 8.38
CA ARG A 134 -26.77 -16.93 9.67
C ARG A 134 -25.49 -17.70 9.90
N HIS A 135 -25.52 -19.03 9.77
CA HIS A 135 -24.34 -19.87 9.95
C HIS A 135 -23.22 -19.46 8.98
N PHE A 136 -23.57 -19.17 7.72
CA PHE A 136 -22.59 -18.68 6.76
C PHE A 136 -21.96 -17.36 7.20
N TYR A 137 -22.78 -16.41 7.66
CA TYR A 137 -22.33 -15.09 8.09
C TYR A 137 -21.50 -15.13 9.38
N GLU A 138 -21.83 -16.01 10.32
CA GLU A 138 -21.18 -16.07 11.64
C GLU A 138 -19.96 -17.00 11.67
N VAL A 139 -19.91 -18.01 10.80
CA VAL A 139 -18.89 -19.07 10.84
C VAL A 139 -18.20 -19.20 9.48
N THR A 140 -18.93 -19.63 8.46
CA THR A 140 -18.34 -20.07 7.18
C THR A 140 -17.55 -18.96 6.49
N GLN A 141 -17.99 -17.70 6.54
CA GLN A 141 -17.24 -16.61 5.93
C GLN A 141 -15.85 -16.41 6.55
N HIS A 142 -15.68 -16.70 7.85
CA HIS A 142 -14.37 -16.59 8.50
C HIS A 142 -13.44 -17.73 8.10
N GLU A 143 -13.97 -18.93 7.93
CA GLU A 143 -13.22 -20.08 7.41
C GLU A 143 -12.75 -19.84 5.97
N LEU A 144 -13.65 -19.34 5.12
CA LEU A 144 -13.32 -19.01 3.72
C LEU A 144 -12.32 -17.85 3.61
N ARG A 145 -12.47 -16.81 4.45
CA ARG A 145 -11.46 -15.74 4.56
C ARG A 145 -10.10 -16.28 5.00
N ASP A 146 -10.06 -17.24 5.91
CA ASP A 146 -8.80 -17.86 6.33
C ASP A 146 -8.15 -18.63 5.16
N VAL A 147 -8.94 -19.35 4.35
CA VAL A 147 -8.43 -19.98 3.11
C VAL A 147 -7.83 -18.95 2.17
N ASP A 148 -8.53 -17.83 1.93
CA ASP A 148 -8.02 -16.75 1.09
C ASP A 148 -6.73 -16.13 1.65
N ASN A 149 -6.68 -15.90 2.96
CA ASN A 149 -5.48 -15.41 3.65
C ASN A 149 -4.30 -16.39 3.49
N ARG A 150 -4.54 -17.71 3.59
CA ARG A 150 -3.51 -18.73 3.35
C ARG A 150 -2.93 -18.61 1.95
N VAL A 151 -3.80 -18.48 0.94
CA VAL A 151 -3.38 -18.33 -0.45
C VAL A 151 -2.57 -17.05 -0.66
N GLU A 152 -2.98 -15.93 -0.06
CA GLU A 152 -2.22 -14.67 -0.13
C GLU A 152 -0.83 -14.82 0.52
N ILE A 153 -0.74 -15.44 1.69
CA ILE A 153 0.53 -15.66 2.38
C ILE A 153 1.44 -16.61 1.58
N LEU A 154 0.90 -17.64 0.94
CA LEU A 154 1.66 -18.54 0.07
C LEU A 154 2.21 -17.83 -1.17
N LYS A 155 1.48 -16.86 -1.74
CA LYS A 155 2.00 -16.01 -2.81
C LYS A 155 3.15 -15.13 -2.32
N LEU A 156 3.01 -14.53 -1.14
CA LEU A 156 4.10 -13.76 -0.52
C LEU A 156 5.31 -14.63 -0.19
N LEU A 157 5.10 -15.89 0.18
CA LEU A 157 6.18 -16.86 0.43
C LEU A 157 6.99 -17.17 -0.84
N SER A 158 6.39 -17.12 -2.03
CA SER A 158 7.11 -17.37 -3.27
C SER A 158 7.88 -16.15 -3.77
N THR A 159 7.33 -14.94 -3.60
CA THR A 159 7.92 -13.69 -4.12
C THR A 159 8.74 -12.91 -3.08
N GLY A 160 8.59 -13.21 -1.79
CA GLY A 160 9.19 -12.44 -0.69
C GLY A 160 10.69 -12.67 -0.50
N GLY A 161 11.32 -11.70 0.17
CA GLY A 161 12.69 -11.84 0.68
C GLY A 161 12.81 -12.83 1.84
N PRO A 162 14.03 -13.14 2.31
CA PRO A 162 14.26 -14.13 3.36
C PRO A 162 13.43 -13.90 4.64
N SER A 163 13.40 -12.69 5.17
CA SER A 163 12.65 -12.35 6.39
C SER A 163 11.15 -12.46 6.16
N VAL A 164 10.66 -11.99 5.01
CA VAL A 164 9.25 -12.16 4.62
C VAL A 164 8.88 -13.64 4.54
N LYS A 165 9.76 -14.49 3.98
CA LYS A 165 9.51 -15.94 3.89
C LYS A 165 9.42 -16.61 5.25
N GLU A 166 10.32 -16.28 6.17
CA GLU A 166 10.26 -16.78 7.55
C GLU A 166 8.98 -16.33 8.26
N ALA A 167 8.60 -15.07 8.12
CA ALA A 167 7.37 -14.53 8.70
C ALA A 167 6.12 -15.16 8.08
N CYS A 168 6.11 -15.42 6.77
CA CYS A 168 5.08 -16.18 6.09
C CYS A 168 4.95 -17.59 6.67
N GLN A 169 6.04 -18.33 6.84
CA GLN A 169 6.01 -19.68 7.42
C GLN A 169 5.46 -19.66 8.85
N LYS A 170 5.89 -18.70 9.67
CA LYS A 170 5.37 -18.51 11.03
C LYS A 170 3.86 -18.24 11.02
N ALA A 171 3.38 -17.37 10.15
CA ALA A 171 1.96 -17.09 10.00
C ALA A 171 1.17 -18.31 9.49
N LEU A 172 1.75 -19.10 8.57
CA LEU A 172 1.12 -20.30 8.03
C LEU A 172 1.02 -21.44 9.06
N ASN A 173 1.96 -21.53 9.99
CA ASN A 173 1.95 -22.48 11.09
C ASN A 173 1.11 -22.01 12.29
N GLY A 174 0.66 -20.76 12.28
CA GLY A 174 -0.15 -20.15 13.33
C GLY A 174 -1.66 -20.26 13.13
N SER A 175 -2.39 -19.52 13.98
CA SER A 175 -3.84 -19.40 13.96
C SER A 175 -4.34 -18.51 12.82
N PRO A 176 -5.65 -18.53 12.50
CA PRO A 176 -6.24 -17.55 11.56
C PRO A 176 -6.00 -16.10 11.97
N ALA A 177 -5.98 -15.81 13.28
CA ALA A 177 -5.67 -14.47 13.79
C ALA A 177 -4.22 -14.06 13.48
N ASP A 178 -3.27 -14.99 13.55
CA ASP A 178 -1.86 -14.73 13.21
C ASP A 178 -1.70 -14.43 11.72
N ARG A 179 -2.44 -15.11 10.85
CA ARG A 179 -2.45 -14.85 9.40
C ARG A 179 -2.97 -13.46 9.09
N VAL A 180 -4.06 -13.04 9.74
CA VAL A 180 -4.61 -11.69 9.61
C VAL A 180 -3.62 -10.64 10.13
N ALA A 181 -3.03 -10.87 11.31
CA ALA A 181 -2.05 -9.96 11.88
C ALA A 181 -0.81 -9.81 10.97
N PHE A 182 -0.34 -10.92 10.39
CA PHE A 182 0.75 -10.91 9.43
C PHE A 182 0.41 -10.11 8.17
N LEU A 183 -0.74 -10.37 7.54
CA LEU A 183 -1.16 -9.64 6.34
C LEU A 183 -1.37 -8.15 6.60
N LYS A 184 -1.86 -7.77 7.79
CA LYS A 184 -2.12 -6.38 8.15
C LYS A 184 -0.85 -5.60 8.47
N THR A 185 0.06 -6.18 9.26
CA THR A 185 1.25 -5.47 9.77
C THR A 185 2.53 -6.27 9.64
N GLY A 186 2.50 -7.57 9.94
CA GLY A 186 3.70 -8.41 10.00
C GLY A 186 4.51 -8.45 8.70
N ARG A 187 3.85 -8.44 7.53
CA ARG A 187 4.52 -8.46 6.22
C ARG A 187 5.40 -7.24 6.01
N PHE A 188 4.97 -6.06 6.46
CA PHE A 188 5.69 -4.80 6.28
C PHE A 188 6.89 -4.72 7.22
N LEU A 189 6.77 -5.29 8.43
CA LEU A 189 7.88 -5.38 9.37
C LEU A 189 8.94 -6.36 8.86
N ALA A 190 8.54 -7.52 8.37
CA ALA A 190 9.45 -8.50 7.79
C ALA A 190 10.15 -7.93 6.54
N GLN A 191 9.39 -7.24 5.68
CA GLN A 191 9.94 -6.56 4.51
C GLN A 191 10.91 -5.43 4.89
N ALA A 192 10.65 -4.69 5.95
CA ALA A 192 11.58 -3.69 6.46
C ALA A 192 12.91 -4.31 6.92
N SER A 193 12.89 -5.53 7.48
CA SER A 193 14.13 -6.27 7.79
C SER A 193 14.90 -6.64 6.53
N ASP A 194 14.21 -7.13 5.50
CA ASP A 194 14.83 -7.43 4.20
C ASP A 194 15.39 -6.15 3.54
N ASP A 195 14.63 -5.06 3.53
CA ASP A 195 15.03 -3.77 2.96
C ASP A 195 16.28 -3.20 3.68
N ARG A 196 16.41 -3.39 5.01
CA ARG A 196 17.63 -3.01 5.75
C ARG A 196 18.85 -3.83 5.32
N VAL A 197 18.67 -5.13 5.09
CA VAL A 197 19.75 -6.00 4.60
C VAL A 197 20.17 -5.60 3.20
N GLU A 198 19.22 -5.29 2.32
CA GLU A 198 19.51 -4.82 0.96
C GLU A 198 20.25 -3.47 0.98
N LEU A 199 19.86 -2.54 1.84
CA LEU A 199 20.61 -1.28 2.01
C LEU A 199 22.05 -1.51 2.49
N ALA A 200 22.26 -2.42 3.44
CA ALA A 200 23.60 -2.77 3.89
C ALA A 200 24.44 -3.41 2.78
N ARG A 201 23.85 -4.28 1.94
CA ARG A 201 24.51 -4.86 0.76
C ARG A 201 24.87 -3.81 -0.29
N ILE A 202 23.98 -2.83 -0.50
CA ILE A 202 24.25 -1.72 -1.42
C ILE A 202 25.42 -0.89 -0.89
N ASP A 203 25.47 -0.61 0.40
CA ASP A 203 26.55 0.15 1.04
C ASP A 203 27.90 -0.59 0.95
N GLU A 204 27.93 -1.90 1.19
CA GLU A 204 29.14 -2.72 1.05
C GLU A 204 29.66 -2.79 -0.40
N GLY A 205 28.75 -2.75 -1.38
CA GLY A 205 29.08 -2.84 -2.80
C GLY A 205 29.28 -1.49 -3.52
N TRP A 206 29.22 -0.36 -2.81
CA TRP A 206 29.27 0.97 -3.41
C TRP A 206 30.38 1.84 -2.81
N ASP A 207 31.22 2.41 -3.66
CA ASP A 207 32.36 3.25 -3.22
C ASP A 207 32.01 4.74 -3.06
N GLY A 208 30.77 5.13 -3.31
CA GLY A 208 30.34 6.53 -3.27
C GLY A 208 29.95 7.02 -1.88
N ARG A 209 30.60 8.10 -1.44
CA ARG A 209 30.49 8.61 -0.07
C ARG A 209 29.10 9.19 0.24
N ILE A 210 28.44 9.82 -0.74
CA ILE A 210 27.18 10.52 -0.53
C ILE A 210 26.07 9.50 -0.23
N LEU A 211 25.98 8.42 -1.02
CA LEU A 211 25.04 7.35 -0.76
C LEU A 211 25.32 6.67 0.57
N SER A 212 26.57 6.30 0.85
CA SER A 212 26.95 5.59 2.08
C SER A 212 26.65 6.39 3.35
N ASP A 213 26.95 7.68 3.36
CA ASP A 213 26.63 8.56 4.50
C ASP A 213 25.11 8.66 4.71
N ALA A 214 24.32 8.69 3.63
CA ALA A 214 22.86 8.73 3.70
C ALA A 214 22.24 7.41 4.17
N ILE A 215 22.74 6.26 3.69
CA ILE A 215 22.35 4.93 4.17
C ILE A 215 22.64 4.82 5.67
N SER A 216 23.86 5.16 6.08
CA SER A 216 24.27 5.15 7.49
C SER A 216 23.35 6.01 8.36
N LYS A 217 23.04 7.23 7.90
CA LYS A 217 22.13 8.13 8.61
C LYS A 217 20.72 7.56 8.71
N LEU A 218 20.21 6.96 7.63
CA LEU A 218 18.88 6.36 7.60
C LEU A 218 18.80 5.19 8.58
N LEU A 219 19.75 4.25 8.52
CA LEU A 219 19.74 3.05 9.36
C LEU A 219 19.91 3.37 10.85
N ASN A 220 20.66 4.41 11.19
CA ASN A 220 20.81 4.90 12.57
C ASN A 220 19.56 5.65 13.10
N GLY A 221 18.68 6.11 12.21
CA GLY A 221 17.53 6.96 12.53
C GLY A 221 16.24 6.22 12.91
N SER A 222 16.25 4.89 13.04
CA SER A 222 15.04 4.06 13.25
C SER A 222 13.95 4.30 12.18
N PRO A 223 14.25 4.01 10.90
CA PRO A 223 13.36 4.34 9.80
C PRO A 223 12.12 3.45 9.79
N THR A 224 11.00 4.02 9.34
CA THR A 224 9.76 3.29 9.08
C THR A 224 9.89 2.39 7.85
N PRO A 225 9.05 1.34 7.71
CA PRO A 225 9.05 0.50 6.51
C PRO A 225 8.86 1.29 5.21
N ALA A 226 8.04 2.35 5.24
CA ALA A 226 7.80 3.19 4.08
C ALA A 226 9.04 4.03 3.70
N GLU A 227 9.78 4.55 4.68
CA GLU A 227 11.01 5.30 4.44
C GLU A 227 12.12 4.43 3.86
N LEU A 228 12.29 3.20 4.36
CA LEU A 228 13.24 2.23 3.79
C LEU A 228 12.92 1.94 2.33
N ARG A 229 11.64 1.71 2.02
CA ARG A 229 11.16 1.44 0.67
C ARG A 229 11.38 2.61 -0.27
N HIS A 230 10.99 3.81 0.16
CA HIS A 230 11.22 5.01 -0.62
C HIS A 230 12.72 5.24 -0.89
N PHE A 231 13.57 4.98 0.10
CA PHE A 231 15.01 5.11 -0.08
C PHE A 231 15.54 4.14 -1.14
N LEU A 232 15.10 2.88 -1.09
CA LEU A 232 15.47 1.86 -2.08
C LEU A 232 14.89 2.11 -3.47
N GLU A 233 13.66 2.63 -3.58
CA GLU A 233 13.02 2.79 -4.90
C GLU A 233 13.41 4.11 -5.58
N VAL A 234 13.73 5.15 -4.80
CA VAL A 234 13.91 6.52 -5.32
C VAL A 234 15.25 7.09 -4.88
N THR A 235 15.44 7.30 -3.57
CA THR A 235 16.54 8.11 -3.04
C THR A 235 17.92 7.55 -3.39
N GLN A 236 18.10 6.22 -3.38
CA GLN A 236 19.39 5.63 -3.72
C GLN A 236 19.85 5.98 -5.13
N HIS A 237 18.93 6.09 -6.10
CA HIS A 237 19.29 6.37 -7.49
C HIS A 237 19.74 7.81 -7.67
N GLU A 238 19.09 8.75 -6.97
CA GLU A 238 19.46 10.15 -6.95
C GLU A 238 20.83 10.36 -6.32
N LEU A 239 21.10 9.70 -5.20
CA LEU A 239 22.38 9.82 -4.49
C LEU A 239 23.52 9.14 -5.26
N ARG A 240 23.26 8.00 -5.92
CA ARG A 240 24.22 7.37 -6.83
C ARG A 240 24.59 8.29 -7.98
N ASP A 241 23.63 9.03 -8.52
CA ASP A 241 23.91 10.02 -9.56
C ASP A 241 24.83 11.14 -9.07
N GLN A 242 24.61 11.62 -7.85
CA GLN A 242 25.47 12.63 -7.23
C GLN A 242 26.89 12.12 -7.03
N ASP A 243 27.05 10.90 -6.51
CA ASP A 243 28.36 10.25 -6.37
C ASP A 243 29.03 10.09 -7.74
N ASN A 244 28.30 9.65 -8.77
CA ASN A 244 28.82 9.51 -10.12
C ASN A 244 29.33 10.84 -10.69
N ARG A 245 28.62 11.96 -10.47
CA ARG A 245 29.10 13.28 -10.89
C ARG A 245 30.41 13.65 -10.23
N VAL A 246 30.55 13.38 -8.92
CA VAL A 246 31.79 13.62 -8.18
C VAL A 246 32.91 12.73 -8.70
N ALA A 247 32.64 11.45 -8.96
CA ALA A 247 33.61 10.51 -9.51
C ALA A 247 34.12 10.98 -10.89
N ILE A 248 33.22 11.37 -11.79
CA ILE A 248 33.58 11.87 -13.12
C ILE A 248 34.42 13.14 -13.01
N ALA A 249 34.03 14.09 -12.15
CA ALA A 249 34.77 15.32 -11.93
C ALA A 249 36.22 15.03 -11.46
N ARG A 250 36.41 14.05 -10.57
CA ARG A 250 37.74 13.60 -10.13
C ARG A 250 38.55 12.92 -11.24
N ILE A 251 37.89 12.15 -12.12
CA ILE A 251 38.57 11.45 -13.23
C ILE A 251 39.08 12.43 -14.29
N ILE A 252 38.31 13.48 -14.58
CA ILE A 252 38.72 14.50 -15.57
C ILE A 252 39.69 15.53 -14.98
N ASP A 253 39.75 15.67 -13.65
CA ASP A 253 40.75 16.50 -12.97
C ASP A 253 42.14 15.85 -13.12
N GLY A 254 42.97 16.43 -13.99
CA GLY A 254 44.25 15.85 -14.41
C GLY A 254 44.17 14.83 -15.56
N GLY A 255 43.00 14.66 -16.18
CA GLY A 255 42.80 13.82 -17.36
C GLY A 255 43.38 14.41 -18.66
N GLY A 256 43.62 13.56 -19.66
CA GLY A 256 44.01 14.01 -21.00
C GLY A 256 42.85 14.70 -21.76
N PRO A 257 43.12 15.37 -22.89
CA PRO A 257 42.14 16.20 -23.59
C PRO A 257 40.88 15.42 -24.03
N GLU A 258 41.02 14.17 -24.49
CA GLU A 258 39.87 13.36 -24.88
C GLU A 258 39.09 12.87 -23.65
N LEU A 259 39.77 12.52 -22.55
CA LEU A 259 39.12 12.17 -21.29
C LEU A 259 38.33 13.34 -20.70
N VAL A 260 38.89 14.55 -20.71
CA VAL A 260 38.20 15.77 -20.24
C VAL A 260 36.98 16.07 -21.11
N LYS A 261 37.12 15.97 -22.44
CA LYS A 261 36.01 16.20 -23.37
C LYS A 261 34.87 15.21 -23.14
N ALA A 262 35.19 13.91 -23.07
CA ALA A 262 34.20 12.86 -22.86
C ALA A 262 33.53 12.97 -21.48
N GLY A 263 34.29 13.23 -20.41
CA GLY A 263 33.71 13.36 -19.07
C GLY A 263 32.85 14.62 -18.91
N ARG A 264 33.20 15.74 -19.56
CA ARG A 264 32.31 16.94 -19.58
C ARG A 264 31.00 16.67 -20.33
N ALA A 265 31.06 15.92 -21.43
CA ALA A 265 29.86 15.52 -22.15
C ALA A 265 28.96 14.63 -21.27
N ALA A 266 29.55 13.65 -20.57
CA ALA A 266 28.82 12.81 -19.62
C ALA A 266 28.20 13.61 -18.46
N LEU A 267 28.92 14.59 -17.90
CA LEU A 267 28.40 15.45 -16.84
C LEU A 267 27.20 16.30 -17.29
N ALA A 268 27.19 16.78 -18.53
CA ALA A 268 26.08 17.51 -19.12
C ALA A 268 24.89 16.62 -19.50
N GLY A 269 25.08 15.30 -19.53
CA GLY A 269 24.12 14.30 -19.94
C GLY A 269 23.16 13.80 -18.85
N THR A 270 22.55 12.65 -19.11
CA THR A 270 21.64 11.94 -18.20
C THR A 270 22.39 11.09 -17.16
N ALA A 271 21.69 10.59 -16.15
CA ALA A 271 22.28 9.69 -15.14
C ALA A 271 22.81 8.38 -15.77
N ALA A 272 22.14 7.88 -16.81
CA ALA A 272 22.58 6.72 -17.56
C ALA A 272 23.89 6.99 -18.31
N GLU A 273 24.01 8.14 -18.98
CA GLU A 273 25.25 8.54 -19.70
C GLU A 273 26.43 8.73 -18.74
N ARG A 274 26.19 9.25 -17.53
CA ARG A 274 27.21 9.32 -16.47
C ARG A 274 27.67 7.93 -16.03
N ALA A 275 26.73 7.02 -15.80
CA ALA A 275 27.06 5.65 -15.41
C ALA A 275 27.81 4.89 -16.54
N GLU A 276 27.39 5.10 -17.79
CA GLU A 276 28.04 4.50 -18.96
C GLU A 276 29.46 5.04 -19.15
N PHE A 277 29.67 6.34 -19.00
CA PHE A 277 31.01 6.92 -19.05
C PHE A 277 31.93 6.31 -17.98
N LEU A 278 31.46 6.15 -16.74
CA LEU A 278 32.24 5.52 -15.68
C LEU A 278 32.53 4.04 -15.97
N LYS A 279 31.61 3.32 -16.63
CA LYS A 279 31.77 1.90 -16.94
C LYS A 279 32.71 1.64 -18.11
N THR A 280 32.58 2.39 -19.21
CA THR A 280 33.30 2.13 -20.46
C THR A 280 33.95 3.38 -21.04
N GLY A 281 33.22 4.51 -21.08
CA GLY A 281 33.67 5.72 -21.77
C GLY A 281 35.01 6.30 -21.27
N GLN A 282 35.30 6.19 -19.97
CA GLN A 282 36.56 6.65 -19.40
C GLN A 282 37.78 5.87 -19.94
N HIS A 283 37.61 4.58 -20.22
CA HIS A 283 38.70 3.72 -20.69
C HIS A 283 39.00 3.98 -22.16
N GLU A 284 37.97 4.15 -22.98
CA GLU A 284 38.11 4.51 -24.38
C GLU A 284 38.76 5.88 -24.56
N ALA A 285 38.34 6.87 -23.76
CA ALA A 285 38.90 8.21 -23.82
C ALA A 285 40.37 8.22 -23.36
N ARG A 286 40.72 7.45 -22.33
CA ARG A 286 42.11 7.26 -21.89
C ARG A 286 42.98 6.59 -22.97
N ALA A 287 42.46 5.57 -23.65
CA ALA A 287 43.18 4.91 -24.75
C ALA A 287 43.45 5.87 -25.93
N LYS A 288 42.52 6.79 -26.22
CA LYS A 288 42.72 7.83 -27.24
C LYS A 288 43.79 8.84 -26.80
N ASP A 289 43.78 9.24 -25.53
CA ASP A 289 44.80 10.13 -24.96
C ASP A 289 46.20 9.49 -25.00
N GLU A 290 46.30 8.19 -24.68
CA GLU A 290 47.56 7.43 -24.78
C GLU A 290 48.05 7.32 -26.22
N ALA A 291 47.19 6.94 -27.16
CA ALA A 291 47.53 6.88 -28.58
C ALA A 291 47.96 8.24 -29.15
N ALA A 292 47.41 9.35 -28.64
CA ALA A 292 47.82 10.70 -29.01
C ALA A 292 49.21 11.06 -28.46
N LYS A 293 49.53 10.64 -27.23
CA LYS A 293 50.87 10.81 -26.63
C LYS A 293 51.94 10.03 -27.39
N ASP A 294 51.65 8.79 -27.79
CA ASP A 294 52.60 7.95 -28.52
C ASP A 294 52.95 8.52 -29.91
N LYS A 295 52.00 9.18 -30.56
CA LYS A 295 52.22 9.89 -31.84
C LYS A 295 53.06 11.16 -31.70
N GLN A 296 53.14 11.75 -30.50
CA GLN A 296 53.93 12.95 -30.20
C GLN A 296 55.35 12.63 -29.71
N LYS A 297 55.69 11.35 -29.48
CA LYS A 297 57.05 10.94 -29.14
C LYS A 297 57.96 11.08 -30.38
N PRO A 298 59.06 11.87 -30.33
CA PRO A 298 59.98 11.97 -31.46
C PRO A 298 60.55 10.59 -31.79
N ALA A 299 60.62 10.26 -33.08
CA ALA A 299 61.37 9.09 -33.52
C ALA A 299 62.82 9.19 -33.01
N PRO A 300 63.45 8.10 -32.51
CA PRO A 300 64.87 8.13 -32.21
C PRO A 300 65.62 8.55 -33.47
N GLY A 301 66.44 9.60 -33.34
CA GLY A 301 67.15 10.20 -34.46
C GLY A 301 67.88 9.14 -35.27
N LYS A 302 67.64 9.12 -36.58
CA LYS A 302 68.52 8.41 -37.50
C LYS A 302 69.85 9.16 -37.51
N ASP A 303 70.89 8.44 -37.13
CA ASP A 303 72.28 8.81 -37.37
C ASP A 303 72.45 9.11 -38.87
N ASP A 304 72.96 10.29 -39.21
CA ASP A 304 73.61 10.49 -40.51
C ASP A 304 74.92 11.23 -40.34
N GLN A 305 75.96 10.52 -40.79
CA GLN A 305 77.37 10.79 -40.65
C GLN A 305 77.83 11.47 -41.93
N GLY A 306 78.16 12.77 -41.88
CA GLY A 306 78.56 13.52 -43.08
C GLY A 306 79.40 14.75 -42.77
N LYS A 307 80.73 14.56 -42.76
CA LYS A 307 81.81 15.55 -42.56
C LYS A 307 81.67 16.81 -43.43
N GLY A 308 81.89 17.97 -42.82
CA GLY A 308 82.17 19.25 -43.48
C GLY A 308 82.75 20.26 -42.50
N SER A 309 84.07 20.26 -42.40
CA SER A 309 84.92 21.09 -41.51
C SER A 309 84.76 22.60 -41.74
N GLY A 310 84.72 23.37 -40.65
CA GLY A 310 84.72 24.84 -40.67
C GLY A 310 84.72 25.43 -39.27
N SER A 311 85.91 25.54 -38.70
CA SER A 311 86.26 25.95 -37.33
C SER A 311 85.88 27.39 -36.93
N GLY A 312 85.41 27.57 -35.69
CA GLY A 312 85.41 28.86 -34.99
C GLY A 312 84.62 28.86 -33.68
N THR A 313 85.29 28.65 -32.54
CA THR A 313 84.83 28.87 -31.15
C THR A 313 86.08 29.31 -30.35
N PRO A 314 86.03 29.97 -29.17
CA PRO A 314 84.88 30.32 -28.32
C PRO A 314 84.84 31.79 -27.84
N SER A 315 83.69 32.20 -27.27
CA SER A 315 83.74 33.01 -26.04
C SER A 315 82.59 32.64 -25.11
N ALA A 316 82.97 32.37 -23.85
CA ALA A 316 82.16 32.06 -22.66
C ALA A 316 81.21 33.23 -22.28
N GLY A 317 80.20 33.12 -21.42
CA GLY A 317 79.78 32.12 -20.45
C GLY A 317 79.06 32.83 -19.28
N SER A 318 77.95 32.26 -18.79
CA SER A 318 77.20 32.56 -17.54
C SER A 318 75.71 32.37 -17.84
N GLY A 319 74.88 31.70 -17.05
CA GLY A 319 75.02 31.05 -15.76
C GLY A 319 73.61 30.59 -15.39
N SER A 320 73.47 29.33 -15.00
CA SER A 320 72.21 28.70 -14.62
C SER A 320 71.60 29.33 -13.37
N GLY A 321 70.28 29.54 -13.37
CA GLY A 321 69.50 30.00 -12.22
C GLY A 321 68.03 29.63 -12.37
N SER A 322 67.70 28.45 -11.83
CA SER A 322 66.36 27.92 -11.53
C SER A 322 65.45 28.92 -10.79
N GLY A 323 64.13 28.85 -10.99
CA GLY A 323 63.20 29.50 -10.06
C GLY A 323 61.74 29.66 -10.53
N SER A 324 60.91 28.71 -10.10
CA SER A 324 59.45 28.62 -10.17
C SER A 324 58.65 29.82 -9.60
N ALA A 325 57.43 30.03 -10.10
CA ALA A 325 56.16 30.36 -9.39
C ALA A 325 55.24 31.18 -10.32
N SER A 326 54.11 30.65 -10.80
CA SER A 326 52.80 30.53 -10.11
C SER A 326 52.18 31.86 -9.70
N GLY A 327 50.96 32.13 -10.18
CA GLY A 327 50.13 33.22 -9.66
C GLY A 327 49.00 33.65 -10.60
N ASN A 328 47.85 32.99 -10.49
CA ASN A 328 46.55 33.42 -11.00
C ASN A 328 46.22 34.87 -10.58
N THR A 329 45.54 35.61 -11.45
CA THR A 329 44.72 36.76 -11.02
C THR A 329 43.30 36.64 -11.56
N ALA A 330 42.40 36.86 -10.61
CA ALA A 330 40.97 36.70 -10.70
C ALA A 330 40.28 37.79 -11.53
N VAL A 331 39.12 37.41 -12.03
CA VAL A 331 38.07 38.26 -12.61
C VAL A 331 37.52 39.21 -11.54
N THR A 332 37.43 40.49 -11.88
CA THR A 332 36.44 41.44 -11.32
C THR A 332 35.68 42.09 -12.47
N ALA A 333 34.37 42.25 -12.26
CA ALA A 333 33.42 42.83 -13.20
C ALA A 333 33.00 44.23 -12.76
N GLN A 334 32.98 45.18 -13.68
CA GLN A 334 32.21 46.45 -13.71
C GLN A 334 32.73 47.23 -14.94
N GLY A 335 31.96 47.83 -15.84
CA GLY A 335 30.55 48.17 -15.97
C GLY A 335 30.53 49.43 -16.87
N GLY A 336 29.71 49.47 -17.93
CA GLY A 336 29.63 50.69 -18.76
C GLY A 336 29.03 50.55 -20.16
N ASN A 337 27.70 50.64 -20.24
CA ASN A 337 26.79 51.17 -21.28
C ASN A 337 27.25 51.34 -22.75
N GLY A 338 26.44 50.77 -23.65
CA GLY A 338 26.28 51.19 -25.05
C GLY A 338 25.40 50.22 -25.87
N ALA A 339 24.10 50.47 -25.95
CA ALA A 339 23.14 49.81 -26.87
C ALA A 339 23.16 50.53 -28.25
N PRO A 340 22.35 50.15 -29.28
CA PRO A 340 21.58 48.91 -29.52
C PRO A 340 21.74 48.35 -30.96
N LEU A 341 21.43 47.06 -31.19
CA LEU A 341 20.87 46.60 -32.47
C LEU A 341 19.76 45.57 -32.21
N ALA A 342 18.53 46.03 -32.48
CA ALA A 342 17.32 45.24 -32.79
C ALA A 342 17.49 44.57 -34.17
N ALA A 343 16.66 43.70 -34.75
CA ALA A 343 15.43 42.95 -34.47
C ALA A 343 15.39 41.88 -35.60
N THR A 344 14.79 40.69 -35.43
CA THR A 344 13.43 40.31 -35.84
C THR A 344 13.37 38.78 -35.58
N GLY A 345 12.44 38.16 -34.85
CA GLY A 345 10.97 38.12 -34.98
C GLY A 345 10.60 37.35 -36.26
N ALA A 346 9.83 36.25 -36.35
CA ALA A 346 8.91 35.48 -35.51
C ALA A 346 8.75 34.09 -36.23
N GLY A 347 8.09 33.03 -35.74
CA GLY A 347 7.20 32.84 -34.61
C GLY A 347 6.71 31.37 -34.50
N ASP A 348 6.00 31.14 -33.39
CA ASP A 348 4.87 30.25 -33.11
C ASP A 348 4.77 28.83 -33.68
N GLY A 349 4.71 27.84 -32.77
CA GLY A 349 4.24 26.50 -33.10
C GLY A 349 4.50 25.38 -32.07
N THR A 350 3.95 25.53 -30.85
CA THR A 350 3.32 24.46 -30.03
C THR A 350 4.09 23.20 -29.56
N THR A 351 3.79 22.81 -28.32
CA THR A 351 4.11 21.55 -27.58
C THR A 351 5.51 21.55 -26.92
N LEU A 352 5.71 21.27 -25.62
CA LEU A 352 5.04 20.34 -24.72
C LEU A 352 5.38 20.69 -23.25
N VAL A 353 4.45 20.39 -22.33
CA VAL A 353 4.47 20.66 -20.89
C VAL A 353 5.38 19.68 -20.14
N ALA A 354 6.31 20.18 -19.33
CA ALA A 354 6.89 19.53 -18.15
C ALA A 354 7.60 20.65 -17.36
N GLY A 355 7.19 21.02 -16.15
CA GLY A 355 7.37 20.23 -14.94
C GLY A 355 8.58 20.82 -14.18
N GLY A 356 8.39 21.23 -12.93
CA GLY A 356 9.53 21.57 -12.06
C GLY A 356 9.32 22.79 -11.20
N ALA A 357 8.80 22.55 -10.00
CA ALA A 357 8.85 23.47 -8.88
C ALA A 357 10.31 23.81 -8.52
N GLY A 358 10.59 25.11 -8.38
CA GLY A 358 11.87 25.63 -7.89
C GLY A 358 11.70 26.31 -6.53
N THR A 359 12.02 25.54 -5.48
CA THR A 359 12.76 25.93 -4.27
C THR A 359 12.46 27.26 -3.56
N ALA A 360 11.99 27.16 -2.31
CA ALA A 360 12.42 28.04 -1.23
C ALA A 360 12.47 27.26 0.10
N LEU A 361 13.66 26.76 0.44
CA LEU A 361 14.01 26.21 1.76
C LEU A 361 14.62 27.37 2.56
N VAL A 362 13.85 27.94 3.49
CA VAL A 362 14.37 28.85 4.52
C VAL A 362 14.12 28.23 5.88
N ALA A 363 15.18 28.24 6.68
CA ALA A 363 15.33 27.67 8.00
C ALA A 363 14.20 28.02 8.98
N GLY A 364 13.63 26.99 9.60
CA GLY A 364 12.83 27.13 10.83
C GLY A 364 13.69 26.89 12.06
N ALA A 365 14.21 27.97 12.65
CA ALA A 365 14.70 27.99 14.03
C ALA A 365 13.54 28.26 14.99
N GLY A 366 13.61 27.69 16.18
CA GLY A 366 12.49 27.40 17.08
C GLY A 366 11.69 28.59 17.62
N LEU A 367 10.44 28.29 17.99
CA LEU A 367 9.52 29.22 18.62
C LEU A 367 8.81 28.51 19.80
N LEU A 368 9.31 28.77 21.01
CA LEU A 368 8.61 28.54 22.27
C LEU A 368 8.91 29.72 23.19
N LEU A 369 7.96 30.65 23.30
CA LEU A 369 7.84 31.50 24.48
C LEU A 369 6.39 32.00 24.62
N ALA A 370 5.75 31.49 25.67
CA ALA A 370 4.38 31.78 26.07
C ALA A 370 4.26 33.21 26.62
N ALA A 371 3.24 33.93 26.16
CA ALA A 371 2.88 35.25 26.68
C ALA A 371 2.16 35.13 28.03
N ARG A 372 2.81 35.65 29.08
CA ARG A 372 2.23 35.95 30.39
C ARG A 372 1.74 37.40 30.37
N MET A 373 0.45 37.63 30.57
CA MET A 373 -0.14 38.68 31.44
C MET A 373 -1.60 38.98 31.05
N ARG A 374 -2.54 38.62 31.94
CA ARG A 374 -3.55 39.55 32.44
C ARG A 374 -4.35 38.91 33.57
N ARG A 375 -4.17 39.44 34.79
CA ARG A 375 -5.23 39.46 35.81
C ARG A 375 -5.00 40.67 36.70
N ALA A 376 -5.90 41.64 36.63
CA ALA A 376 -6.47 42.39 37.76
C ALA A 376 -7.22 43.63 37.25
N GLY A 377 -8.51 43.70 37.57
CA GLY A 377 -9.35 44.87 37.38
C GLY A 377 -10.84 44.53 37.52
N ALA A 378 -11.40 44.83 38.70
CA ALA A 378 -12.82 44.89 39.07
C ALA A 378 -13.52 43.60 39.57
N LYS A 379 -13.63 43.43 40.90
CA LYS A 379 -14.80 43.84 41.71
C LYS A 379 -14.71 43.31 43.15
N ALA A 380 -15.12 44.20 44.07
CA ALA A 380 -15.39 44.06 45.51
C ALA A 380 -14.17 43.91 46.43
#